data_AF-A0AAE0S207-F1
#
_entry.id   AF-A0AAE0S207-F1
#
_cell.length_a   1.000
_cell.length_b   1.000
_cell.length_c   1.000
_cell.angle_alpha   90.00
_cell.angle_beta   90.00
_cell.angle_gamma   90.00
#
_symmetry.space_group_name_H-M   'P 1'
#
loop_
_entity.id
_entity.type
_entity.pdbx_description
1 polymer ?
#
loop_
_entity_poly.entity_id
_entity_poly.type
_entity_poly.pdbx_seq_one_letter_code
_entity_poly.pdbx_strand_id
1 'polypeptide(L)' 'MAVTDLKLPIHAVPEMICRFMYCTDPKISKCVDTYFSAAPGTMCGIHMWCRQGLCVKRCLK' A
#
# COMPACT_ATOMS: atom_id res chain seq x y z
N MET A 1 24.04 10.53 9.01
CA MET A 1 23.01 10.18 10.01
C MET A 1 21.66 10.43 9.38
N ALA A 2 20.92 9.38 9.05
CA ALA A 2 19.50 9.46 8.70
C ALA A 2 18.87 8.20 9.27
N VAL A 3 18.52 8.28 10.55
CA VAL A 3 17.72 7.27 11.23
C VAL A 3 16.28 7.64 10.90
N THR A 4 15.68 6.96 9.95
CA THR A 4 14.23 6.81 9.96
C THR A 4 13.98 5.39 10.42
N ASP A 5 13.82 5.26 11.74
CA ASP A 5 13.01 4.23 12.36
C ASP A 5 11.80 4.00 11.45
N LEU A 6 11.85 2.96 10.62
CA LEU A 6 10.71 2.58 9.81
C LEU A 6 9.74 1.87 10.76
N LYS A 7 9.22 2.61 11.74
CA LYS A 7 7.84 2.45 12.18
C LYS A 7 6.99 2.77 10.97
N LEU A 8 6.97 1.84 10.01
CA LEU A 8 5.81 1.65 9.15
C LEU A 8 4.65 1.69 10.13
N PRO A 9 3.77 2.70 10.06
CA PRO A 9 2.55 2.61 10.83
C PRO A 9 1.95 1.28 10.41
N ILE A 10 1.84 0.37 11.37
CA ILE A 10 1.26 -0.95 11.22
C ILE A 10 -0.22 -0.82 10.79
N HIS A 11 -0.74 0.41 10.81
CA HIS A 11 -1.77 0.92 9.93
C HIS A 11 -1.15 1.47 8.63
N ALA A 12 -0.85 0.59 7.67
CA ALA A 12 -0.75 1.04 6.29
C ALA A 12 -2.09 1.71 5.98
N VAL A 13 -2.12 3.04 6.02
CA VAL A 13 -3.32 3.82 5.73
C VAL A 13 -3.81 3.27 4.39
N PRO A 14 -5.08 2.82 4.27
CA PRO A 14 -5.57 2.15 3.06
C PRO A 14 -5.24 2.95 1.78
N GLU A 15 -5.15 4.28 1.91
CA GLU A 15 -4.75 5.20 0.85
C GLU A 15 -3.32 5.02 0.34
N MET A 16 -2.35 4.67 1.19
CA MET A 16 -0.96 4.50 0.76
C MET A 16 -0.77 3.26 -0.10
N ILE A 17 -1.56 2.20 0.11
CA ILE A 17 -1.49 0.96 -0.71
C ILE A 17 -1.79 1.25 -2.18
N CYS A 18 -2.72 2.18 -2.46
CA CYS A 18 -3.09 2.51 -3.83
C CYS A 18 -2.07 3.41 -4.54
N ARG A 19 -1.22 4.10 -3.77
CA ARG A 19 -0.20 5.02 -4.29
C ARG A 19 1.19 4.40 -4.37
N PHE A 20 1.53 3.56 -3.41
CA PHE A 20 2.85 2.96 -3.24
C PHE A 20 2.73 1.44 -3.11
N MET A 21 3.40 0.72 -4.00
CA MET A 21 3.55 -0.72 -3.88
C MET A 21 4.84 -1.06 -3.14
N TYR A 22 4.70 -1.93 -2.14
CA TYR A 22 5.83 -2.49 -1.40
C TYR A 22 6.00 -3.95 -1.81
N CYS A 23 7.19 -4.31 -2.26
CA CYS A 23 7.57 -5.68 -2.56
C CYS A 23 8.49 -6.18 -1.45
N THR A 24 8.41 -7.46 -1.07
CA THR A 24 9.40 -8.05 -0.17
C THR A 24 10.32 -8.92 -1.00
N ASP A 25 11.63 -8.66 -0.93
CA ASP A 25 12.62 -9.57 -1.52
C ASP A 25 13.01 -10.62 -0.47
N PRO A 26 12.66 -11.91 -0.68
CA PRO A 26 12.92 -12.97 0.29
C PRO A 26 14.41 -13.26 0.48
N LYS A 27 15.29 -12.85 -0.45
CA LYS A 27 16.74 -13.11 -0.37
C LYS A 27 17.45 -12.14 0.57
N ILE A 28 16.98 -10.91 0.64
CA ILE A 28 17.58 -9.85 1.46
C ILE A 28 16.74 -9.49 2.69
N SER A 29 15.56 -10.09 2.85
CA SER A 29 14.62 -9.81 3.95
C SER A 29 14.35 -8.30 4.12
N LYS A 30 14.23 -7.58 3.00
CA LYS A 30 13.93 -6.15 2.98
C LYS A 30 12.68 -5.88 2.17
N CYS A 31 11.89 -4.93 2.65
CA CYS A 31 10.87 -4.29 1.83
C CYS A 31 11.56 -3.35 0.84
N VAL A 32 11.26 -3.54 -0.43
CA VAL A 32 11.63 -2.65 -1.52
C VAL A 32 10.39 -1.82 -1.82
N ASP A 33 10.49 -0.52 -1.57
CA ASP A 33 9.49 0.43 -1.99
C ASP A 33 9.61 0.64 -3.50
N THR A 34 8.47 0.56 -4.17
CA THR A 34 8.38 0.93 -5.57
C THR A 34 7.39 2.06 -5.70
N TYR A 35 7.78 3.11 -6.43
CA TYR A 35 6.93 4.27 -6.72
C TYR A 35 5.78 3.96 -7.71
N PHE A 36 5.44 2.67 -7.87
CA PHE A 36 4.32 2.24 -8.70
C PHE A 36 3.03 2.28 -7.90
N SER A 37 1.98 2.80 -8.53
CA SER A 37 0.62 2.76 -8.00
C SER A 37 0.03 1.37 -8.17
N ALA A 38 -0.78 0.94 -7.20
CA ALA A 38 -1.50 -0.32 -7.32
C ALA A 38 -2.52 -0.24 -8.47
N ALA A 39 -2.68 -1.35 -9.19
CA ALA A 39 -3.65 -1.43 -10.28
C ALA A 39 -5.08 -1.16 -9.78
N PRO A 40 -5.95 -0.53 -10.59
CA PRO A 40 -7.37 -0.38 -10.26
C PRO A 40 -8.01 -1.74 -9.93
N GLY A 41 -8.77 -1.80 -8.84
CA GLY A 41 -9.36 -3.04 -8.34
C GLY A 41 -8.48 -3.82 -7.35
N THR A 42 -7.24 -3.39 -7.08
CA THR A 42 -6.42 -3.95 -6.00
C THR A 42 -7.12 -3.75 -4.66
N MET A 43 -7.22 -4.81 -3.85
CA MET A 43 -7.80 -4.74 -2.52
C MET A 43 -6.88 -3.94 -1.58
N CYS A 44 -7.42 -2.91 -0.94
CA CYS A 44 -6.68 -2.03 -0.01
C CYS A 44 -7.27 -2.00 1.40
N GLY A 45 -8.37 -2.73 1.62
CA GLY A 45 -9.03 -2.87 2.92
C GLY A 45 -10.24 -3.81 2.83
N ILE A 46 -10.87 -4.12 3.96
CA ILE A 46 -12.07 -4.97 4.01
C ILE A 46 -13.20 -4.27 3.23
N HIS A 47 -13.65 -4.87 2.13
CA HIS A 47 -14.60 -4.28 1.18
C HIS A 47 -14.14 -2.94 0.57
N MET A 48 -12.83 -2.75 0.38
CA MET A 48 -12.26 -1.54 -0.23
C MET A 48 -11.29 -1.89 -1.35
N TRP A 49 -11.30 -1.08 -2.41
CA TRP A 49 -10.51 -1.30 -3.62
C TRP A 49 -9.88 0.00 -4.11
N CYS A 50 -8.72 -0.13 -4.76
CA CYS A 50 -8.00 0.99 -5.35
C CYS A 50 -8.70 1.50 -6.62
N ARG A 51 -8.90 2.81 -6.72
CA ARG A 51 -9.39 3.51 -7.91
C ARG A 51 -8.68 4.86 -8.02
N GLN A 52 -7.92 5.07 -9.10
CA GLN A 52 -7.15 6.31 -9.33
C GLN A 52 -6.24 6.70 -8.14
N GLY A 53 -5.55 5.74 -7.53
CA GLY A 53 -4.65 6.00 -6.39
C GLY A 53 -5.36 6.27 -5.06
N LEU A 54 -6.67 6.03 -4.96
CA LEU A 54 -7.47 6.14 -3.73
C LEU A 54 -8.08 4.80 -3.33
N CYS A 55 -8.16 4.54 -2.03
CA CYS A 55 -8.80 3.35 -1.50
C CYS A 55 -10.27 3.62 -1.17
N VAL A 56 -11.19 3.06 -1.96
CA VAL A 56 -12.63 3.36 -1.85
C VAL A 56 -13.42 2.12 -1.45
N LYS A 57 -14.42 2.28 -0.58
CA LYS A 57 -15.39 1.22 -0.28
C LYS A 57 -16.36 1.10 -1.46
N ARG A 58 -16.70 -0.11 -1.92
CA ARG A 58 -17.89 -0.25 -2.78
C ARG A 58 -19.10 0.09 -1.92
N CYS A 59 -19.77 1.18 -2.24
CA CYS A 59 -21.17 1.33 -1.87
C CYS A 59 -21.94 0.27 -2.67
N LEU A 60 -22.33 -0.83 -2.01
CA LEU A 60 -23.38 -1.71 -2.53
C LEU A 60 -24.63 -0.83 -2.62
N LYS A 61 -25.11 -0.61 -3.85
CA LYS A 61 -26.44 -0.06 -4.11
C LYS A 61 -27.46 -1.19 -4.01
#